data_AF-A0A7X3MH59-F1
#
_entry.id   AF-A0A7X3MH59-F1
#
_cell.length_a   1.000
_cell.length_b   1.000
_cell.length_c   1.000
_cell.angle_alpha   90.00
_cell.angle_beta   90.00
_cell.angle_gamma   90.00
#
_symmetry.space_group_name_H-M   'P 1'
#
loop_
_entity.id
_entity.type
_entity.pdbx_description
1 polymer ?
#
loop_
_entity_poly.entity_id
_entity_poly.type
_entity_poly.pdbx_seq_one_letter_code
_entity_poly.pdbx_strand_id
1 'polypeptide(L)'
;MEKLAYEFRDFNIENHNITFDTDGEGVLISFPFTENTPAIIKNKLNGMISRAINIYLMNSIIEGCIPTAENLLLNASMQINQCYGEKPQYYISLTISDLYPEIGMDVWIEETCNIYSESPEFCNEFITYCRYQLDKMLFWQM
;
A
#
# COMPACT_ATOMS: atom_id res chain seq x y z
N MET A 1 -19.98 -12.87 12.24
CA MET A 1 -19.03 -12.70 11.12
C MET A 1 -17.66 -12.97 11.68
N GLU A 2 -17.01 -14.06 11.24
CA GLU A 2 -15.59 -14.25 11.54
C GLU A 2 -14.81 -13.08 10.96
N LYS A 3 -13.93 -12.50 11.77
CA LYS A 3 -13.02 -11.46 11.32
C LYS A 3 -11.99 -12.15 10.42
N LEU A 4 -12.16 -12.07 9.11
CA LEU A 4 -11.13 -12.48 8.16
C LEU A 4 -9.94 -11.54 8.37
N ALA A 5 -8.86 -12.08 8.92
CA ALA A 5 -7.61 -11.35 9.07
C ALA A 5 -6.86 -11.53 7.75
N TYR A 6 -6.85 -10.47 6.93
CA TYR A 6 -6.14 -10.46 5.66
C TYR A 6 -4.75 -9.85 5.87
N GLU A 7 -3.72 -10.60 5.47
CA GLU A 7 -2.35 -10.11 5.41
C GLU A 7 -1.94 -9.85 3.96
N PHE A 8 -1.06 -8.89 3.73
CA PHE A 8 -0.65 -8.52 2.37
C PHE A 8 -0.08 -9.70 1.56
N ARG A 9 0.50 -10.70 2.23
CA ARG A 9 1.07 -11.90 1.61
C ARG A 9 0.03 -12.87 1.05
N ASP A 10 -1.23 -12.72 1.46
CA ASP A 10 -2.31 -13.58 0.98
C ASP A 10 -2.76 -13.21 -0.44
N PHE A 11 -2.30 -12.06 -0.95
CA PHE A 11 -2.70 -11.47 -2.23
C PHE A 11 -1.67 -11.72 -3.33
N ASN A 12 -2.11 -11.60 -4.59
CA ASN A 12 -1.20 -11.45 -5.71
C ASN A 12 -0.67 -10.02 -5.72
N ILE A 13 0.63 -9.86 -5.46
CA ILE A 13 1.26 -8.53 -5.46
C ILE A 13 1.45 -8.05 -6.89
N GLU A 14 0.93 -6.88 -7.24
CA GLU A 14 1.06 -6.29 -8.58
C GLU A 14 2.39 -5.52 -8.73
N ASN A 15 2.76 -4.74 -7.72
CA ASN A 15 3.90 -3.83 -7.78
C ASN A 15 5.14 -4.43 -7.10
N HIS A 16 6.22 -4.59 -7.87
CA HIS A 16 7.47 -5.21 -7.40
C HIS A 16 8.69 -4.29 -7.44
N ASN A 17 8.59 -3.16 -8.13
CA ASN A 17 9.72 -2.28 -8.40
C ASN A 17 9.51 -0.92 -7.74
N ILE A 18 10.62 -0.25 -7.43
CA ILE A 18 10.59 1.17 -7.07
C ILE A 18 10.23 1.96 -8.34
N THR A 19 9.25 2.86 -8.25
CA THR A 19 8.81 3.68 -9.38
C THR A 19 8.93 5.17 -9.07
N PHE A 20 9.10 5.95 -10.13
CA PHE A 20 9.18 7.41 -10.12
C PHE A 20 8.11 7.94 -11.05
N ASP A 21 7.24 8.79 -10.52
CA ASP A 21 6.23 9.50 -11.30
C ASP A 21 6.40 11.01 -11.12
N THR A 22 6.11 11.77 -12.17
CA THR A 22 6.25 13.23 -12.22
C THR A 22 5.00 13.83 -12.85
N ASP A 23 4.29 14.66 -12.10
CA ASP A 23 3.14 15.44 -12.59
C ASP A 23 3.50 16.89 -12.94
N GLY A 24 4.78 17.28 -12.75
CA GLY A 24 5.32 18.59 -13.09
C GLY A 24 5.65 19.48 -11.89
N GLU A 25 5.12 19.19 -10.69
CA GLU A 25 5.39 19.98 -9.47
C GLU A 25 6.29 19.25 -8.46
N GLY A 26 6.44 17.93 -8.62
CA GLY A 26 7.30 17.11 -7.78
C GLY A 26 7.66 15.77 -8.39
N VAL A 27 8.27 14.93 -7.55
CA VAL A 27 8.55 13.52 -7.85
C VAL A 27 7.85 12.67 -6.79
N LEU A 28 6.96 11.80 -7.24
CA LEU A 28 6.39 10.74 -6.43
C LEU A 28 7.27 9.50 -6.54
N ILE A 29 7.83 9.08 -5.42
CA ILE A 29 8.67 7.89 -5.33
C ILE A 29 7.88 6.82 -4.61
N SER A 30 7.63 5.68 -5.25
CA SER A 30 6.89 4.57 -4.67
C SER A 30 7.82 3.38 -4.43
N PHE A 31 7.85 2.88 -3.20
CA PHE A 31 8.59 1.68 -2.81
C PHE A 31 7.61 0.53 -2.56
N PRO A 32 7.83 -0.65 -3.16
CA PRO A 32 7.00 -1.81 -2.91
C PRO A 32 7.23 -2.33 -1.49
N PHE A 33 6.20 -2.97 -0.92
CA PHE A 33 6.37 -3.74 0.30
C PHE A 33 7.16 -5.02 0.02
N THR A 34 8.08 -5.36 0.93
CA THR A 34 8.91 -6.57 0.80
C THR A 34 8.96 -7.32 2.12
N GLU A 35 9.50 -8.53 2.09
CA GLU A 35 9.79 -9.32 3.29
C GLU A 35 10.58 -8.55 4.36
N ASN A 36 11.53 -7.73 3.90
CA ASN A 36 12.45 -6.95 4.71
C ASN A 36 11.84 -5.63 5.23
N THR A 37 10.60 -5.31 4.85
CA THR A 37 9.91 -4.13 5.39
C THR A 37 9.71 -4.30 6.90
N PRO A 38 9.99 -3.27 7.73
CA PRO A 38 9.82 -3.31 9.17
C PRO A 38 8.43 -3.79 9.58
N ALA A 39 8.38 -4.60 10.65
CA ALA A 39 7.14 -5.22 11.12
C ALA A 39 6.06 -4.19 11.46
N ILE A 40 6.42 -3.06 12.08
CA ILE A 40 5.46 -1.99 12.42
C ILE A 40 4.80 -1.39 11.16
N ILE A 41 5.54 -1.31 10.05
CA ILE A 41 5.03 -0.81 8.76
C ILE A 41 4.14 -1.86 8.09
N LYS A 42 4.56 -3.13 8.07
CA LYS A 42 3.75 -4.25 7.55
C LYS A 42 2.44 -4.41 8.32
N ASN A 43 2.49 -4.29 9.64
CA ASN A 43 1.30 -4.36 10.50
C ASN A 43 0.29 -3.24 10.18
N LYS A 44 0.79 -2.03 9.84
CA LYS A 44 -0.08 -0.94 9.40
C LYS A 44 -0.75 -1.28 8.07
N LEU A 45 -0.01 -1.78 7.08
CA LEU A 45 -0.59 -2.22 5.81
C LEU A 45 -1.65 -3.32 6.00
N ASN A 46 -1.35 -4.36 6.79
CA ASN A 46 -2.32 -5.42 7.09
C ASN A 46 -3.58 -4.87 7.77
N GLY A 47 -3.43 -3.90 8.66
CA GLY A 47 -4.55 -3.18 9.28
C GLY A 47 -5.39 -2.40 8.26
N MET A 48 -4.75 -1.73 7.30
CA MET A 48 -5.42 -1.04 6.20
C MET A 48 -6.19 -2.03 5.31
N ILE A 49 -5.55 -3.10 4.83
CA ILE A 49 -6.17 -4.14 4.00
C ILE A 49 -7.40 -4.73 4.70
N SER A 50 -7.23 -5.17 5.95
CA SER A 50 -8.31 -5.76 6.74
C SER A 50 -9.48 -4.77 6.89
N ARG A 51 -9.20 -3.49 7.14
CA ARG A 51 -10.25 -2.47 7.26
C ARG A 51 -10.96 -2.23 5.93
N ALA A 52 -10.21 -2.07 4.85
CA ALA A 52 -10.72 -1.74 3.52
C ALA A 52 -11.63 -2.86 2.99
N ILE A 53 -11.20 -4.11 3.11
CA ILE A 53 -12.03 -5.28 2.73
C ILE A 53 -13.28 -5.37 3.59
N ASN A 54 -13.18 -5.20 4.91
CA ASN A 54 -14.36 -5.25 5.77
C ASN A 54 -15.39 -4.17 5.40
N ILE A 55 -14.94 -2.95 5.09
CA ILE A 55 -15.82 -1.86 4.62
C ILE A 55 -16.47 -2.23 3.29
N TYR A 56 -15.69 -2.76 2.34
CA TYR A 56 -16.21 -3.22 1.05
C TYR A 56 -17.30 -4.29 1.26
N LEU A 57 -17.01 -5.34 2.03
CA LEU A 57 -17.96 -6.43 2.30
C LEU A 57 -19.24 -5.98 3.02
N MET A 58 -19.18 -4.93 3.85
CA MET A 58 -20.36 -4.35 4.49
C MET A 58 -21.25 -3.55 3.53
N ASN A 59 -20.64 -2.91 2.54
CA ASN A 59 -21.33 -2.01 1.62
C ASN A 59 -21.83 -2.71 0.35
N SER A 60 -21.18 -3.79 -0.05
CA SER A 60 -21.54 -4.51 -1.26
C SER A 60 -22.71 -5.46 -0.98
N ILE A 61 -23.81 -5.30 -1.72
CA ILE A 61 -24.96 -6.23 -1.72
C ILE A 61 -24.55 -7.49 -2.51
N ILE A 62 -23.48 -8.16 -2.08
CA ILE A 62 -22.94 -9.31 -2.81
C ILE A 62 -23.73 -10.54 -2.38
N GLU A 63 -24.81 -10.81 -3.11
CA GLU A 63 -25.37 -12.16 -3.21
C GLU A 63 -24.35 -13.04 -3.95
N GLY A 64 -23.44 -13.65 -3.20
CA GLY A 64 -22.58 -14.72 -3.70
C GLY A 64 -21.12 -14.31 -3.93
N CYS A 65 -20.24 -14.97 -3.19
CA CYS A 65 -18.78 -14.90 -3.21
C CYS A 65 -18.13 -13.65 -2.59
N ILE A 66 -17.64 -13.83 -1.37
CA ILE A 66 -16.55 -13.03 -0.81
C ILE A 66 -15.31 -13.35 -1.66
N PRO A 67 -14.67 -12.38 -2.33
CA PRO A 67 -13.45 -12.64 -3.07
C PRO A 67 -12.36 -13.08 -2.09
N THR A 68 -11.79 -14.26 -2.33
CA THR A 68 -10.63 -14.74 -1.58
C THR A 68 -9.39 -13.95 -2.00
N ALA A 69 -8.45 -13.74 -1.08
CA ALA A 69 -7.26 -12.91 -1.35
C ALA A 69 -6.44 -13.39 -2.57
N GLU A 70 -6.43 -14.70 -2.83
CA GLU A 70 -5.79 -15.33 -4.00
C GLU A 70 -6.40 -14.93 -5.35
N ASN A 71 -7.63 -14.39 -5.36
CA ASN A 71 -8.32 -13.89 -6.56
C ASN A 71 -8.23 -12.36 -6.69
N LEU A 72 -7.50 -11.71 -5.78
CA LEU A 72 -7.31 -10.27 -5.75
C LEU A 72 -5.86 -9.92 -6.06
N LEU A 73 -5.71 -8.77 -6.72
CA LEU A 73 -4.46 -8.06 -6.92
C LEU A 73 -4.30 -6.99 -5.85
N LEU A 74 -3.10 -6.92 -5.28
CA LEU A 74 -2.69 -5.94 -4.30
C LEU A 74 -1.58 -5.07 -4.87
N ASN A 75 -1.87 -3.78 -5.03
CA ASN A 75 -0.88 -2.76 -5.32
C ASN A 75 -0.69 -1.88 -4.08
N ALA A 76 0.39 -2.12 -3.35
CA ALA A 76 0.67 -1.41 -2.11
C ALA A 76 2.06 -0.80 -2.13
N SER A 77 2.13 0.50 -1.84
CA SER A 77 3.38 1.25 -1.90
C SER A 77 3.58 2.15 -0.69
N MET A 78 4.80 2.19 -0.18
CA MET A 78 5.28 3.28 0.67
C MET A 78 5.70 4.42 -0.27
N GLN A 79 5.18 5.62 -0.06
CA GLN A 79 5.35 6.72 -1.00
C GLN A 79 6.01 7.92 -0.35
N ILE A 80 6.92 8.55 -1.09
CA ILE A 80 7.48 9.87 -0.79
C ILE A 80 7.05 10.80 -1.91
N ASN A 81 6.29 11.85 -1.58
CA ASN A 81 6.06 12.95 -2.51
C ASN A 81 7.03 14.08 -2.20
N GLN A 82 7.95 14.34 -3.13
CA GLN A 82 8.96 15.39 -3.02
C GLN A 82 8.66 16.53 -4.01
N CYS A 83 8.00 17.58 -3.52
CA CYS A 83 7.80 18.82 -4.25
C CYS A 83 8.97 19.79 -4.06
N TYR A 84 9.22 20.67 -5.03
CA TYR A 84 10.30 21.65 -4.95
C TYR A 84 9.98 22.74 -3.90
N GLY A 85 10.90 22.98 -2.98
CA GLY A 85 10.75 24.01 -1.94
C GLY A 85 9.85 23.62 -0.76
N GLU A 86 9.29 22.40 -0.76
CA GLU A 86 8.41 21.91 0.29
C GLU A 86 9.05 20.78 1.10
N LYS A 87 8.47 20.52 2.29
CA LYS A 87 8.82 19.34 3.07
C LYS A 87 8.24 18.10 2.38
N PRO A 88 9.02 17.03 2.21
CA PRO A 88 8.51 15.80 1.64
C PRO A 88 7.34 15.25 2.45
N GLN A 89 6.32 14.78 1.74
CA GLN A 89 5.16 14.11 2.31
C GLN A 89 5.32 12.60 2.18
N TYR A 90 4.76 11.85 3.13
CA TYR A 90 4.93 10.40 3.21
C TYR A 90 3.58 9.70 3.38
N TYR A 91 3.36 8.65 2.60
CA TYR A 91 2.09 7.94 2.56
C TYR A 91 2.29 6.43 2.45
N ILE A 92 1.28 5.67 2.89
CA ILE A 92 1.04 4.33 2.37
C ILE A 92 -0.14 4.43 1.41
N SER A 93 0.04 3.97 0.18
CA SER A 93 -1.03 3.82 -0.81
C SER A 93 -1.33 2.34 -1.03
N LEU A 94 -2.61 2.04 -1.19
CA LEU A 94 -3.17 0.70 -1.32
C LEU A 94 -4.26 0.73 -2.40
N THR A 95 -4.15 -0.16 -3.38
CA THR A 95 -5.23 -0.54 -4.29
C THR A 95 -5.43 -2.05 -4.23
N ILE A 96 -6.68 -2.49 -4.09
CA ILE A 96 -7.08 -3.89 -4.19
C ILE A 96 -8.07 -4.00 -5.35
N SER A 97 -7.77 -4.85 -6.32
CA SER A 97 -8.60 -5.07 -7.50
C SER A 97 -8.73 -6.55 -7.82
N ASP A 98 -9.61 -6.94 -8.74
CA ASP A 98 -9.69 -8.32 -9.19
C ASP A 98 -8.47 -8.73 -10.01
N LEU A 99 -7.98 -9.93 -9.76
CA LEU A 99 -6.98 -10.57 -10.62
C LEU A 99 -7.57 -10.92 -12.00
N TYR A 100 -8.83 -11.35 -12.02
CA TYR A 100 -9.56 -11.74 -13.22
C TYR A 100 -10.90 -10.99 -13.24
N PRO A 101 -10.96 -9.77 -13.79
CA PRO A 101 -12.19 -9.00 -13.81
C PRO A 101 -13.25 -9.74 -14.64
N GLU A 102 -14.31 -10.22 -13.98
CA GLU A 102 -15.51 -10.71 -14.63
C GLU A 102 -16.51 -9.56 -14.77
N ILE A 103 -17.16 -9.48 -15.93
CA ILE A 103 -18.12 -8.42 -16.22
C ILE A 103 -19.21 -8.38 -15.13
N GLY A 104 -19.21 -7.33 -14.31
CA GLY A 104 -20.22 -7.09 -13.29
C GLY A 104 -19.84 -7.45 -11.85
N MET A 105 -18.60 -7.89 -11.59
CA MET A 105 -18.07 -8.13 -10.25
C MET A 105 -16.73 -7.43 -10.04
N ASP A 106 -16.67 -6.12 -10.30
CA ASP A 106 -15.42 -5.36 -10.20
C ASP A 106 -15.15 -4.93 -8.74
N VAL A 107 -14.26 -5.64 -8.06
CA VAL A 107 -13.60 -5.18 -6.84
C VAL A 107 -12.66 -4.04 -7.22
N TRP A 108 -12.90 -2.87 -6.64
CA TRP A 108 -11.99 -1.73 -6.72
C TRP A 108 -12.00 -1.01 -5.38
N ILE A 109 -10.93 -1.21 -4.61
CA ILE A 109 -10.77 -0.62 -3.29
C ILE A 109 -9.49 0.20 -3.31
N GLU A 110 -9.60 1.50 -3.03
CA GLU A 110 -8.47 2.39 -2.88
C GLU A 110 -8.42 2.95 -1.47
N GLU A 111 -7.22 2.96 -0.89
CA GLU A 111 -6.98 3.56 0.40
C GLU A 111 -5.61 4.24 0.42
N THR A 112 -5.54 5.41 1.07
CA THR A 112 -4.28 6.10 1.32
C THR A 112 -4.22 6.51 2.78
N CYS A 113 -3.05 6.33 3.39
CA CYS A 113 -2.75 6.74 4.74
C CYS A 113 -1.60 7.75 4.72
N ASN A 114 -1.87 8.98 5.16
CA ASN A 114 -0.81 9.94 5.48
C ASN A 114 -0.16 9.52 6.80
N ILE A 115 1.15 9.25 6.79
CA ILE A 115 1.80 8.72 7.99
C ILE A 115 1.76 9.70 9.16
N TYR A 116 1.65 11.01 8.91
CA TYR A 116 1.67 12.03 9.96
C TYR A 116 0.43 12.02 10.86
N SER A 117 -0.62 11.25 10.52
CA SER A 117 -1.74 10.97 11.43
C SER A 117 -1.46 9.82 12.41
N GLU A 118 -0.32 9.14 12.28
CA GLU A 118 0.04 7.96 13.07
C GLU A 118 0.95 8.31 14.27
N SER A 119 1.34 7.30 15.03
CA SER A 119 2.22 7.48 16.19
C SER A 119 3.61 7.99 15.77
N PRO A 120 4.29 8.78 16.62
CA PRO A 120 5.65 9.23 16.34
C PRO A 120 6.65 8.10 16.09
N GLU A 121 6.50 6.98 16.78
CA GLU A 121 7.31 5.77 16.59
C GLU A 121 7.16 5.23 15.18
N PHE A 122 5.91 5.07 14.71
CA PHE A 122 5.62 4.64 13.35
C PHE A 122 6.19 5.61 12.32
N CYS A 123 5.95 6.91 12.49
CA CYS A 123 6.44 7.95 11.58
C CYS A 123 7.97 7.89 11.42
N ASN A 124 8.69 7.77 12.53
CA ASN A 124 10.15 7.74 12.53
C ASN A 124 10.69 6.49 11.82
N GLU A 125 10.14 5.31 12.12
CA GLU A 125 10.54 4.07 11.45
C GLU A 125 10.24 4.12 9.95
N PHE A 126 9.06 4.63 9.58
CA PHE A 126 8.64 4.77 8.19
C PHE A 126 9.57 5.66 7.38
N ILE A 127 9.84 6.87 7.88
CA ILE A 127 10.71 7.84 7.21
C ILE A 127 12.13 7.27 7.11
N THR A 128 12.64 6.67 8.17
CA THR A 128 13.98 6.09 8.21
C THR A 128 14.13 4.98 7.18
N TYR A 129 13.15 4.07 7.11
CA TYR A 129 13.16 2.97 6.15
C TYR A 129 13.07 3.47 4.70
N CYS A 130 12.15 4.39 4.39
CA CYS A 130 11.98 4.89 3.04
C CYS A 130 13.23 5.66 2.55
N ARG A 131 13.84 6.46 3.42
CA ARG A 131 15.12 7.13 3.11
C ARG A 131 16.25 6.14 2.89
N TYR A 132 16.34 5.12 3.74
CA TYR A 132 17.33 4.06 3.55
C TYR A 132 17.17 3.34 2.20
N GLN A 133 15.93 2.99 1.80
CA GLN A 133 15.67 2.39 0.49
C GLN A 133 16.04 3.33 -0.66
N LEU A 134 15.70 4.62 -0.54
CA LEU A 134 16.05 5.63 -1.52
C LEU A 134 17.58 5.77 -1.68
N ASP A 135 18.29 5.93 -0.57
CA ASP A 135 19.75 6.10 -0.56
C ASP A 135 20.45 4.86 -1.12
N LYS A 136 20.00 3.66 -0.73
CA LYS A 136 20.50 2.40 -1.26
C LYS A 136 20.33 2.35 -2.78
N MET A 137 19.16 2.74 -3.29
CA MET A 137 18.89 2.72 -4.71
C MET A 137 19.75 3.74 -5.48
N LEU A 138 19.93 4.96 -4.94
CA LEU A 138 20.65 6.05 -5.60
C LEU A 138 22.18 5.91 -5.54
N PHE A 139 22.71 5.36 -4.45
CA PHE A 139 24.15 5.46 -4.16
C PHE A 139 24.86 4.11 -4.03
N TRP A 140 24.14 2.99 -3.89
CA TRP A 140 24.75 1.67 -3.65
C TRP A 140 24.73 0.77 -4.89
N GLN A 141 24.65 1.35 -6.09
CA GLN A 141 24.87 0.64 -7.36
C GLN A 141 26.36 0.41 -7.69
N MET A 142 27.24 0.30 -6.69
CA MET A 142 28.66 -0.07 -6.90
C MET A 142 28.89 -1.56 -6.64
#